data_AF-A0A6G2D6U9-F1
#
_entry.id   AF-A0A6G2D6U9-F1
#
_cell.length_a   1.000
_cell.length_b   1.000
_cell.length_c   1.000
_cell.angle_alpha   90.00
_cell.angle_beta   90.00
_cell.angle_gamma   90.00
#
_symmetry.space_group_name_H-M   'P 1'
#
loop_
_entity.id
_entity.type
_entity.pdbx_description
1 polymer ?
#
loop_
_entity_poly.entity_id
_entity_poly.type
_entity_poly.pdbx_seq_one_letter_code
_entity_poly.pdbx_strand_id
1 'polypeptide(L)'
;MGPQGNGFDLSDLDKQSHVLLVGGGIGVPPLLEVAKQLDERGVDVTTVLGFATKDAVILEDELSKYSKVFVTTDDGSYGIK
;
A
#
# COMPACT_ATOMS: atom_id res chain seq x y z
N MET A 1 15.40 4.53 20.28
CA MET A 1 15.46 3.05 20.33
C MET A 1 14.22 2.50 19.65
N GLY A 2 14.36 1.44 18.84
CA GLY A 2 13.31 0.74 18.09
C GLY A 2 13.92 -0.47 17.36
N PRO A 3 13.14 -1.38 16.73
CA PRO A 3 11.69 -1.35 16.43
C PRO A 3 10.77 -1.53 17.66
N GLN A 4 9.50 -1.13 17.54
CA GLN A 4 8.47 -1.25 18.59
C GLN A 4 7.10 -1.59 18.01
N GLY A 5 6.22 -2.16 18.85
CA GLY A 5 4.89 -2.61 18.46
C GLY A 5 4.87 -4.03 17.86
N ASN A 6 3.68 -4.46 17.45
CA ASN A 6 3.50 -5.67 16.64
C ASN A 6 3.22 -5.24 15.20
N GLY A 7 3.95 -5.81 14.24
CA GLY A 7 3.73 -5.58 12.82
C GLY A 7 2.49 -6.30 12.29
N PHE A 8 2.34 -6.33 10.97
CA PHE A 8 1.31 -7.10 10.29
C PHE A 8 1.67 -8.59 10.32
N ASP A 9 0.69 -9.44 10.64
CA ASP A 9 0.86 -10.89 10.53
C ASP A 9 0.65 -11.32 9.08
N LEU A 10 1.71 -11.87 8.48
CA LEU A 10 1.73 -12.31 7.08
C LEU A 10 1.95 -13.83 6.98
N SER A 11 1.90 -14.58 8.08
CA SER A 11 2.33 -15.98 8.15
C SER A 11 1.54 -16.90 7.22
N ASP A 12 0.24 -16.68 7.08
CA ASP A 12 -0.68 -17.53 6.29
C ASP A 12 -0.92 -17.04 4.85
N LEU A 13 -0.04 -16.18 4.32
CA LEU A 13 -0.16 -15.60 2.98
C LEU A 13 0.87 -16.17 2.02
N ASP A 14 0.38 -16.65 0.88
CA ASP A 14 1.15 -17.34 -0.16
C ASP A 14 0.77 -16.90 -1.59
N LYS A 15 1.33 -17.57 -2.60
CA LYS A 15 1.10 -17.25 -4.03
C LYS A 15 -0.32 -17.46 -4.52
N GLN A 16 -1.17 -18.17 -3.77
CA GLN A 16 -2.59 -18.34 -4.09
C GLN A 16 -3.45 -17.29 -3.40
N SER A 17 -2.85 -16.50 -2.50
CA SER A 17 -3.52 -15.43 -1.79
C SER A 17 -3.60 -14.16 -2.66
N HIS A 18 -4.70 -13.44 -2.51
CA HIS A 18 -4.88 -12.11 -3.05
C HIS A 18 -5.05 -11.13 -1.88
N VAL A 19 -4.19 -10.11 -1.80
CA VAL A 19 -4.19 -9.15 -0.70
C VAL A 19 -4.56 -7.76 -1.20
N LEU A 20 -5.49 -7.12 -0.49
CA LEU A 20 -5.84 -5.73 -0.68
C LEU A 20 -5.23 -4.89 0.45
N LEU A 21 -4.32 -3.98 0.10
CA LEU A 21 -3.81 -2.95 0.99
C LEU A 21 -4.60 -1.66 0.78
N VAL A 22 -5.07 -1.05 1.87
CA VAL A 22 -5.75 0.25 1.82
C VAL A 22 -5.05 1.20 2.78
N GLY A 23 -4.58 2.33 2.27
CA GLY A 23 -3.92 3.35 3.07
C GLY A 23 -4.31 4.75 2.64
N GLY A 24 -4.17 5.73 3.54
CA GLY A 24 -4.39 7.12 3.19
C GLY A 24 -3.49 8.07 3.97
N GLY A 25 -3.03 9.12 3.30
CA GLY A 25 -2.09 10.10 3.88
C GLY A 25 -0.89 9.42 4.54
N ILE A 26 -0.67 9.72 5.82
CA ILE A 26 0.45 9.16 6.61
C ILE A 26 0.28 7.68 6.99
N GLY A 27 -0.86 7.06 6.67
CA GLY A 27 -1.05 5.61 6.79
C GLY A 27 -0.39 4.82 5.65
N VAL A 28 0.04 5.49 4.57
CA VAL A 28 0.65 4.85 3.40
C VAL A 28 2.09 4.34 3.65
N PRO A 29 3.00 5.12 4.29
CA PRO A 29 4.38 4.68 4.53
C PRO A 29 4.57 3.28 5.13
N PRO A 30 3.85 2.84 6.19
CA PRO A 30 4.03 1.49 6.71
C PRO A 30 3.59 0.39 5.73
N LEU A 31 2.68 0.67 4.79
CA LEU A 31 2.20 -0.32 3.82
C LEU A 31 3.24 -0.66 2.75
N LEU A 32 4.21 0.24 2.49
CA LEU A 32 5.27 -0.04 1.52
C LEU A 32 6.11 -1.25 1.93
N GLU A 33 6.42 -1.38 3.22
CA GLU A 33 7.17 -2.52 3.73
C GLU A 33 6.34 -3.81 3.70
N VAL A 34 5.03 -3.72 3.96
CA VAL A 34 4.11 -4.86 3.82
C VAL A 34 4.02 -5.33 2.37
N ALA A 35 3.88 -4.41 1.42
CA ALA A 35 3.80 -4.72 -0.01
C ALA A 35 5.05 -5.46 -0.50
N LYS A 36 6.25 -5.01 -0.07
CA LYS A 36 7.51 -5.70 -0.36
C LYS A 36 7.53 -7.13 0.15
N GLN A 37 7.17 -7.34 1.42
CA GLN A 37 7.20 -8.67 2.04
C GLN A 37 6.17 -9.62 1.39
N LEU A 38 5.06 -9.10 0.89
CA LEU A 38 4.06 -9.87 0.15
C LEU A 38 4.54 -10.21 -1.27
N ASP A 39 5.14 -9.25 -1.98
CA ASP A 39 5.73 -9.46 -3.31
C ASP A 39 6.87 -10.48 -3.28
N GLU A 40 7.74 -10.45 -2.27
CA GLU A 40 8.79 -11.45 -2.05
C GLU A 40 8.24 -12.88 -1.87
N ARG A 41 7.01 -13.01 -1.37
CA ARG A 41 6.29 -14.28 -1.24
C ARG A 41 5.55 -14.68 -2.52
N GLY A 42 5.48 -13.78 -3.50
CA GLY A 42 4.74 -13.92 -4.75
C GLY A 42 3.23 -13.83 -4.57
N VAL A 43 2.77 -13.17 -3.51
CA VAL A 43 1.35 -12.87 -3.28
C VAL A 43 0.89 -11.84 -4.31
N ASP A 44 -0.33 -11.99 -4.84
CA ASP A 44 -0.92 -10.97 -5.71
C ASP A 44 -1.47 -9.82 -4.87
N VAL A 45 -0.86 -8.64 -4.99
CA VAL A 45 -1.19 -7.47 -4.17
C VAL A 45 -1.85 -6.39 -5.00
N THR A 46 -3.01 -5.93 -4.54
CA THR A 46 -3.65 -4.69 -4.99
C THR A 46 -3.57 -3.65 -3.87
N THR A 47 -3.27 -2.40 -4.20
CA THR A 47 -3.18 -1.31 -3.23
C THR A 47 -4.06 -0.14 -3.63
N VAL A 48 -4.85 0.37 -2.70
CA VAL A 48 -5.68 1.57 -2.87
C VAL A 48 -5.19 2.67 -1.92
N LEU A 49 -4.86 3.83 -2.48
CA LEU A 49 -4.29 4.97 -1.78
C LEU A 49 -5.24 6.16 -1.83
N GLY A 50 -5.62 6.69 -0.67
CA GLY A 50 -6.45 7.89 -0.53
C GLY A 50 -5.64 9.10 -0.03
N PHE A 51 -5.82 10.26 -0.69
CA PHE A 51 -5.20 11.52 -0.28
C PHE A 51 -6.19 12.69 -0.35
N ALA A 52 -5.93 13.78 0.36
CA ALA A 52 -6.81 14.95 0.29
C ALA A 52 -6.74 15.64 -1.08
N THR A 53 -5.53 15.77 -1.63
CA THR A 53 -5.24 16.44 -2.91
C THR A 53 -4.07 15.74 -3.61
N LYS A 54 -3.85 16.07 -4.89
CA LYS A 54 -2.72 15.60 -5.69
C LYS A 54 -1.36 15.84 -5.04
N ASP A 55 -1.15 17.01 -4.44
CA ASP A 55 0.14 17.39 -3.85
C ASP A 55 0.46 16.59 -2.58
N ALA A 56 -0.55 15.96 -1.97
CA ALA A 56 -0.38 15.09 -0.82
C ALA A 56 -0.05 13.64 -1.20
N VAL A 57 -0.14 13.28 -2.49
CA VAL A 57 0.14 11.92 -2.97
C VAL A 57 1.61 11.59 -2.77
N ILE A 58 1.87 10.49 -2.07
CA ILE A 58 3.22 9.98 -1.79
C ILE A 58 3.26 8.47 -2.02
N LEU A 59 4.45 7.97 -2.36
CA LEU A 59 4.77 6.54 -2.45
C LEU A 59 4.00 5.72 -3.50
N GLU A 60 3.30 6.37 -4.44
CA GLU A 60 2.62 5.69 -5.55
C GLU A 60 3.61 4.90 -6.42
N ASP A 61 4.71 5.54 -6.86
CA ASP A 61 5.73 4.92 -7.71
C ASP A 61 6.48 3.79 -6.98
N GLU A 62 6.73 3.97 -5.68
CA GLU A 62 7.38 2.96 -4.85
C GLU A 62 6.49 1.74 -4.63
N LEU A 63 5.20 1.93 -4.37
CA LEU A 63 4.24 0.83 -4.19
C LEU A 63 3.95 0.11 -5.51
N SER A 64 3.93 0.83 -6.63
CA SER A 64 3.68 0.25 -7.97
C SER A 64 4.72 -0.77 -8.41
N LYS A 65 5.86 -0.87 -7.69
CA LYS A 65 6.89 -1.90 -7.91
C LYS A 65 6.50 -3.27 -7.34
N TYR A 66 5.59 -3.30 -6.38
CA TYR A 66 5.25 -4.49 -5.58
C TYR A 66 3.74 -4.81 -5.61
N SER A 67 2.92 -3.92 -6.15
CA SER A 67 1.47 -4.10 -6.20
C SER A 67 0.84 -3.34 -7.36
N LYS A 68 -0.39 -3.73 -7.71
CA LYS A 68 -1.24 -2.92 -8.58
C LYS A 68 -1.83 -1.76 -7.78
N VAL A 69 -1.40 -0.54 -8.06
CA VAL A 69 -1.79 0.65 -7.29
C VAL A 69 -2.96 1.38 -7.95
N PHE A 70 -3.89 1.83 -7.11
CA PHE A 70 -4.95 2.75 -7.43
C PHE A 70 -4.90 3.94 -6.47
N VAL A 71 -4.97 5.15 -7.01
CA VAL A 71 -5.00 6.38 -6.21
C VAL A 71 -6.35 7.06 -6.37
N THR A 72 -6.85 7.66 -5.29
CA THR A 72 -8.02 8.55 -5.27
C THR A 72 -7.72 9.76 -4.40
N THR A 73 -8.30 10.91 -4.76
CA THR A 73 -8.20 12.14 -3.99
C THR A 73 -9.57 12.70 -3.67
N ASP A 74 -9.77 13.21 -2.46
CA ASP A 74 -11.06 13.77 -2.01
C ASP A 74 -11.60 14.87 -2.93
N ASP A 75 -10.71 15.73 -3.44
CA ASP A 75 -11.05 16.82 -4.37
C ASP A 75 -11.07 16.40 -5.86
N GLY A 76 -10.81 15.12 -6.15
CA GLY A 76 -10.71 14.59 -7.52
C GLY A 76 -9.57 15.17 -8.35
N SER A 77 -8.58 15.81 -7.73
CA SER A 77 -7.42 16.41 -8.41
C SER A 77 -6.46 15.37 -9.01
N TYR A 78 -6.49 14.12 -8.55
CA TYR A 78 -5.65 13.04 -9.08
C TYR A 78 -6.27 11.65 -8.90
N GLY A 79 -5.85 10.70 -9.74
CA GLY A 79 -6.31 9.32 -9.69
C GLY A 79 -7.73 9.11 -10.19
N ILE A 80 -8.42 8.12 -9.63
CA ILE A 80 -9.77 7.69 -10.00
C ILE A 80 -10.81 8.60 -9.36
N LYS A 81 -11.87 8.88 -10.12
CA LYS A 81 -13.04 9.69 -9.75
C LYS A 81 -14.28 8.83 -9.64
#